data_AF-A0A3D3S6M0-F1
#
_entry.id   AF-A0A3D3S6M0-F1
#
_cell.length_a   1.000
_cell.length_b   1.000
_cell.length_c   1.000
_cell.angle_alpha   90.00
_cell.angle_beta   90.00
_cell.angle_gamma   90.00
#
_symmetry.space_group_name_H-M   'P 1'
#
loop_
_entity.id
_entity.type
_entity.pdbx_description
1 polymer ?
#
loop_
_entity_poly.entity_id
_entity_poly.type
_entity_poly.pdbx_seq_one_letter_code
_entity_poly.pdbx_strand_id
1 'polypeptide(L)'
;MPSQFEYSCILVTGGAGFIGSALVRQLVRETDAIVVNVDALTYAANPDSLQEVLHHPRHHLERVDICDASAVQSIFRRYRPQAVVHLAAESHVDRSIAGPAAFVQTNIVGTSTLLEVAREYWHESGRDGHDTFRFHHVSTDEVFGSLEAEGAFDETSPYLPNSPYAASKAASDHLVRAWHQTYGLPVVTTNCSNNYGPYQFPEKLI
;
A
#
# COMPACT_ATOMS: atom_id res chain seq x y z
N MET A 1 21.80 17.19 -6.56
CA MET A 1 21.58 17.67 -5.18
C MET A 1 21.33 16.44 -4.33
N PRO A 2 21.87 16.31 -3.11
CA PRO A 2 21.46 15.22 -2.22
C PRO A 2 19.96 15.38 -1.98
N SER A 3 19.18 14.32 -2.20
CA SER A 3 17.74 14.36 -1.98
C SER A 3 17.47 14.73 -0.53
N GLN A 4 16.61 15.72 -0.28
CA GLN A 4 16.03 16.04 1.03
C GLN A 4 15.08 14.93 1.55
N PHE A 5 15.34 13.67 1.21
CA PHE A 5 14.53 12.54 1.63
C PHE A 5 15.01 12.11 3.03
N GLU A 6 14.28 12.51 4.06
CA GLU A 6 14.66 12.31 5.48
C GLU A 6 14.40 10.89 5.99
N TYR A 7 13.80 10.01 5.18
CA TYR A 7 13.51 8.64 5.56
C TYR A 7 14.69 7.70 5.32
N SER A 8 15.22 7.12 6.40
CA SER A 8 16.25 6.08 6.38
C SER A 8 15.70 4.68 6.08
N CYS A 9 14.42 4.40 6.39
CA CYS A 9 13.77 3.12 6.10
C CYS A 9 12.29 3.31 5.72
N ILE A 10 11.89 2.72 4.60
CA ILE A 10 10.53 2.73 4.05
C ILE A 10 10.07 1.29 3.86
N LEU A 11 8.94 0.95 4.48
CA LEU A 11 8.27 -0.32 4.28
C LEU A 11 7.23 -0.17 3.16
N VAL A 12 7.32 -1.00 2.13
CA VAL A 12 6.38 -1.01 1.01
C VAL A 12 5.68 -2.36 1.03
N THR A 13 4.35 -2.36 1.09
CA THR A 13 3.58 -3.61 0.92
C THR A 13 3.10 -3.75 -0.51
N GLY A 14 3.10 -4.96 -1.06
CA GLY A 14 2.69 -5.22 -2.46
C GLY A 14 3.75 -4.78 -3.47
N GLY A 15 5.01 -4.69 -3.04
CA GLY A 15 6.10 -4.17 -3.86
C GLY A 15 6.57 -5.11 -4.97
N ALA A 16 6.05 -6.34 -5.07
CA ALA A 16 6.28 -7.22 -6.22
C ALA A 16 5.19 -7.11 -7.31
N GLY A 17 4.15 -6.28 -7.07
CA GLY A 17 3.11 -5.98 -8.07
C GLY A 17 3.52 -4.90 -9.07
N PHE A 18 2.59 -4.53 -9.97
CA PHE A 18 2.83 -3.54 -11.03
C PHE A 18 3.30 -2.18 -10.48
N ILE A 19 2.44 -1.46 -9.75
CA ILE A 19 2.75 -0.13 -9.20
C ILE A 19 3.81 -0.24 -8.10
N GLY A 20 3.69 -1.24 -7.23
CA GLY A 20 4.61 -1.45 -6.11
C GLY A 20 6.05 -1.66 -6.56
N SER A 21 6.29 -2.46 -7.60
CA SER A 21 7.65 -2.68 -8.12
C SER A 21 8.24 -1.42 -8.74
N ALA A 22 7.43 -0.59 -9.40
CA ALA A 22 7.87 0.71 -9.90
C ALA A 22 8.33 1.62 -8.76
N LEU A 23 7.55 1.71 -7.68
CA LEU A 23 7.91 2.46 -6.48
C LEU A 23 9.19 1.91 -5.83
N VAL A 24 9.31 0.59 -5.66
CA VAL A 24 10.51 -0.03 -5.07
C VAL A 24 11.75 0.30 -5.91
N ARG A 25 11.67 0.14 -7.24
CA ARG A 25 12.78 0.51 -8.15
C ARG A 25 13.13 2.00 -8.03
N GLN A 26 12.13 2.86 -8.00
CA GLN A 26 12.33 4.31 -7.87
C GLN A 26 13.00 4.68 -6.55
N LEU A 27 12.49 4.19 -5.41
CA LEU A 27 13.05 4.47 -4.08
C LEU A 27 14.51 4.03 -3.96
N VAL A 28 14.84 2.85 -4.47
CA VAL A 28 16.22 2.35 -4.47
C VAL A 28 17.14 3.23 -5.34
N ARG A 29 16.67 3.66 -6.52
CA ARG A 29 17.50 4.47 -7.45
C ARG A 29 17.67 5.91 -7.02
N GLU A 30 16.64 6.53 -6.46
CA GLU A 30 16.54 7.99 -6.31
C GLU A 30 16.71 8.48 -4.88
N THR A 31 16.73 7.58 -3.90
CA THR A 31 16.90 7.91 -2.48
C THR A 31 18.00 7.07 -1.85
N ASP A 32 18.41 7.41 -0.64
CA ASP A 32 19.33 6.60 0.19
C ASP A 32 18.61 5.67 1.18
N ALA A 33 17.27 5.61 1.14
CA ALA A 33 16.47 4.81 2.06
C ALA A 33 16.73 3.29 1.90
N ILE A 34 16.62 2.56 3.01
CA ILE A 34 16.40 1.12 3.00
C ILE A 34 14.93 0.88 2.61
N VAL A 35 14.70 0.00 1.65
CA VAL A 35 13.37 -0.39 1.16
C VAL A 35 13.07 -1.81 1.61
N VAL A 36 12.09 -1.95 2.50
CA VAL A 36 11.58 -3.24 2.98
C VAL A 36 10.31 -3.55 2.22
N ASN A 37 10.42 -4.42 1.22
CA ASN A 37 9.31 -4.87 0.40
C ASN A 37 8.62 -6.08 1.04
N VAL A 38 7.39 -5.91 1.50
CA VAL A 38 6.56 -6.97 2.08
C VAL A 38 5.54 -7.42 1.04
N ASP A 39 5.61 -8.67 0.61
CA ASP A 39 4.70 -9.18 -0.43
C ASP A 39 4.36 -10.66 -0.20
N ALA A 40 3.10 -11.03 -0.41
CA ALA A 40 2.66 -12.42 -0.31
C ALA A 40 3.09 -13.27 -1.52
N LEU A 41 3.55 -12.63 -2.60
CA LEU A 41 3.88 -13.23 -3.89
C LEU A 41 2.71 -14.04 -4.46
N THR A 42 1.54 -13.39 -4.53
CA THR A 42 0.33 -13.97 -5.14
C THR A 42 0.47 -14.04 -6.67
N TYR A 43 -0.60 -14.42 -7.39
CA TYR A 43 -0.59 -14.51 -8.85
C TYR A 43 -0.23 -13.17 -9.54
N ALA A 44 -0.48 -12.04 -8.88
CA ALA A 44 -0.25 -10.71 -9.44
C ALA A 44 1.19 -10.23 -9.26
N ALA A 45 1.98 -10.94 -8.45
CA ALA A 45 3.39 -10.63 -8.27
C ALA A 45 4.19 -11.05 -9.50
N ASN A 46 5.09 -10.17 -9.93
CA ASN A 46 6.00 -10.44 -11.03
C ASN A 46 7.45 -10.33 -10.54
N PRO A 47 8.14 -11.45 -10.24
CA PRO A 47 9.53 -11.42 -9.81
C PRO A 47 10.46 -10.69 -10.79
N ASP A 48 10.16 -10.72 -12.09
CA ASP A 48 10.96 -10.05 -13.12
C ASP A 48 10.94 -8.52 -12.97
N SER A 49 9.86 -7.98 -12.40
CA SER A 49 9.73 -6.55 -12.14
C SER A 49 10.71 -6.03 -11.08
N LEU A 50 11.32 -6.91 -10.28
CA LEU A 50 12.27 -6.56 -9.23
C LEU A 50 13.73 -6.88 -9.57
N GLN A 51 14.03 -7.46 -10.74
CA GLN A 51 15.37 -7.98 -11.07
C GLN A 51 16.50 -6.98 -10.85
N GLU A 52 16.26 -5.72 -11.22
CA GLU A 52 17.24 -4.63 -11.09
C GLU A 52 17.61 -4.29 -9.65
N VAL A 53 16.73 -4.58 -8.69
CA VAL A 53 16.89 -4.22 -7.27
C VAL A 53 16.90 -5.42 -6.34
N LEU A 54 16.66 -6.63 -6.85
CA LEU A 54 16.51 -7.85 -6.07
C LEU A 54 17.72 -8.13 -5.16
N HIS A 55 18.92 -7.85 -5.66
CA HIS A 55 20.19 -8.04 -4.93
C HIS A 55 20.81 -6.72 -4.45
N HIS A 56 20.09 -5.62 -4.53
CA HIS A 56 20.59 -4.34 -4.07
C HIS A 56 20.70 -4.33 -2.54
N PRO A 57 21.81 -3.87 -1.94
CA PRO A 57 22.05 -3.97 -0.48
C PRO A 57 21.02 -3.20 0.37
N ARG A 58 20.33 -2.22 -0.22
CA ARG A 58 19.26 -1.45 0.44
C ARG A 58 17.85 -2.00 0.19
N HIS A 59 17.69 -3.08 -0.55
CA HIS A 59 16.39 -3.71 -0.80
C HIS A 59 16.28 -5.04 -0.05
N HIS A 60 15.21 -5.19 0.72
CA HIS A 60 14.91 -6.42 1.46
C HIS A 60 13.51 -6.90 1.08
N LEU A 61 13.39 -8.10 0.54
CA LEU A 61 12.11 -8.74 0.26
C LEU A 61 11.73 -9.68 1.41
N GLU A 62 10.59 -9.40 2.04
CA GLU A 62 9.97 -10.21 3.09
C GLU A 62 8.71 -10.86 2.51
N ARG A 63 8.74 -12.18 2.34
CA ARG A 63 7.60 -12.94 1.80
C ARG A 63 6.59 -13.19 2.91
N VAL A 64 5.67 -12.26 3.11
CA VAL A 64 4.71 -12.27 4.22
C VAL A 64 3.35 -11.76 3.73
N ASP A 65 2.29 -12.43 4.19
CA ASP A 65 0.91 -11.93 4.05
C ASP A 65 0.66 -10.86 5.11
N ILE A 66 0.11 -9.72 4.70
CA ILE A 66 -0.23 -8.62 5.61
C ILE A 66 -1.31 -9.01 6.64
N CYS A 67 -2.04 -10.10 6.43
CA CYS A 67 -2.95 -10.68 7.41
C CYS A 67 -2.23 -11.39 8.58
N ASP A 68 -0.94 -11.76 8.42
CA ASP A 68 -0.15 -12.37 9.48
C ASP A 68 0.42 -11.27 10.40
N ALA A 69 -0.38 -10.92 11.41
CA ALA A 69 -0.02 -9.88 12.38
C ALA A 69 1.34 -10.13 13.05
N SER A 70 1.67 -11.37 13.38
CA SER A 70 2.91 -11.71 14.09
C SER A 70 4.14 -11.51 13.20
N ALA A 71 4.03 -11.93 11.94
CA ALA A 71 5.09 -11.72 10.95
C ALA A 71 5.28 -10.22 10.66
N VAL A 72 4.18 -9.47 10.46
CA VAL A 72 4.24 -8.01 10.23
C VAL A 72 4.85 -7.29 11.45
N GLN A 73 4.44 -7.63 12.68
CA GLN A 73 5.04 -7.07 13.90
C GLN A 73 6.55 -7.35 13.98
N SER A 74 6.97 -8.56 13.62
CA SER A 74 8.38 -8.94 13.60
C SER A 74 9.19 -8.10 12.60
N ILE A 75 8.62 -7.83 11.42
CA ILE A 75 9.23 -6.95 10.40
C ILE A 75 9.35 -5.52 10.93
N PHE A 76 8.30 -4.96 11.52
CA PHE A 76 8.33 -3.60 12.09
C PHE A 76 9.40 -3.46 13.19
N ARG A 77 9.51 -4.46 14.09
CA ARG A 77 10.54 -4.47 15.13
C ARG A 77 11.95 -4.57 14.57
N ARG A 78 12.15 -5.41 13.54
CA ARG A 78 13.45 -5.63 12.91
C ARG A 78 13.96 -4.41 12.14
N TYR A 79 13.10 -3.82 11.32
CA TYR A 79 13.49 -2.78 10.38
C TYR A 79 13.22 -1.36 10.86
N ARG A 80 12.31 -1.19 11.83
CA ARG A 80 11.93 0.11 12.41
C ARG A 80 11.62 1.16 11.32
N PRO A 81 10.64 0.89 10.43
CA PRO A 81 10.35 1.80 9.33
C PRO A 81 9.89 3.16 9.84
N GLN A 82 10.30 4.22 9.13
CA GLN A 82 9.83 5.58 9.37
C GLN A 82 8.65 5.94 8.47
N ALA A 83 8.45 5.21 7.37
CA ALA A 83 7.25 5.32 6.57
C ALA A 83 6.76 3.94 6.12
N VAL A 84 5.44 3.83 5.98
CA VAL A 84 4.77 2.69 5.35
C VAL A 84 4.08 3.20 4.10
N VAL A 85 4.30 2.57 2.95
CA VAL A 85 3.50 2.77 1.75
C VAL A 85 2.73 1.48 1.47
N HIS A 86 1.42 1.53 1.64
CA HIS A 86 0.55 0.37 1.56
C HIS A 86 -0.10 0.25 0.18
N LEU A 87 0.43 -0.66 -0.66
CA LEU A 87 -0.13 -0.99 -1.98
C LEU A 87 -0.65 -2.43 -2.09
N ALA A 88 -0.33 -3.31 -1.13
CA ALA A 88 -0.80 -4.70 -1.14
C ALA A 88 -2.33 -4.77 -1.16
N ALA A 89 -2.88 -5.34 -2.23
CA ALA A 89 -4.31 -5.54 -2.43
C ALA A 89 -4.56 -6.59 -3.51
N GLU A 90 -5.72 -7.23 -3.43
CA GLU A 90 -6.35 -7.82 -4.61
C GLU A 90 -6.96 -6.70 -5.45
N SER A 91 -6.61 -6.64 -6.75
CA SER A 91 -6.83 -5.45 -7.59
C SER A 91 -7.61 -5.68 -8.88
N HIS A 92 -8.06 -6.91 -9.14
CA HIS A 92 -8.75 -7.24 -10.39
C HIS A 92 -10.27 -7.25 -10.25
N VAL A 93 -10.95 -6.28 -10.85
CA VAL A 93 -12.42 -6.15 -10.77
C VAL A 93 -13.14 -7.44 -11.18
N ASP A 94 -12.81 -8.06 -12.32
CA ASP A 94 -13.49 -9.29 -12.75
C ASP A 94 -13.29 -10.47 -11.78
N ARG A 95 -12.11 -10.57 -11.15
CA ARG A 95 -11.86 -11.61 -10.13
C ARG A 95 -12.66 -11.34 -8.87
N SER A 96 -12.91 -10.06 -8.54
CA SER A 96 -13.74 -9.69 -7.40
C SER A 96 -15.20 -10.11 -7.58
N ILE A 97 -15.70 -10.19 -8.82
CA ILE A 97 -17.04 -10.68 -9.14
C ILE A 97 -17.11 -12.21 -8.94
N ALA A 98 -16.08 -12.93 -9.39
CA ALA A 98 -16.02 -14.40 -9.27
C ALA A 98 -15.66 -14.90 -7.87
N GLY A 99 -14.86 -14.13 -7.10
CA GLY A 99 -14.31 -14.52 -5.81
C GLY A 99 -14.10 -13.34 -4.85
N PRO A 100 -15.16 -12.69 -4.37
CA PRO A 100 -15.06 -11.47 -3.55
C PRO A 100 -14.41 -11.67 -2.18
N ALA A 101 -14.41 -12.90 -1.64
CA ALA A 101 -13.87 -13.18 -0.31
C ALA A 101 -12.39 -12.84 -0.18
N ALA A 102 -11.58 -13.06 -1.23
CA ALA A 102 -10.17 -12.72 -1.23
C ALA A 102 -9.95 -11.19 -1.10
N PHE A 103 -10.83 -10.39 -1.71
CA PHE A 103 -10.78 -8.92 -1.64
C PHE A 103 -11.13 -8.43 -0.23
N VAL A 104 -12.14 -9.02 0.42
CA VAL A 104 -12.46 -8.70 1.82
C VAL A 104 -11.29 -9.06 2.73
N GLN A 105 -10.72 -10.26 2.56
CA GLN A 105 -9.61 -10.73 3.38
C GLN A 105 -8.38 -9.82 3.23
N THR A 106 -7.89 -9.61 2.01
CA THR A 106 -6.66 -8.85 1.82
C THR A 106 -6.87 -7.34 1.98
N ASN A 107 -7.89 -6.76 1.34
CA ASN A 107 -8.02 -5.30 1.26
C ASN A 107 -8.62 -4.72 2.53
N ILE A 108 -9.47 -5.47 3.27
CA ILE A 108 -10.09 -4.96 4.49
C ILE A 108 -9.38 -5.52 5.73
N VAL A 109 -9.36 -6.85 5.88
CA VAL A 109 -8.74 -7.48 7.07
C VAL A 109 -7.24 -7.21 7.09
N GLY A 110 -6.55 -7.39 5.95
CA GLY A 110 -5.12 -7.10 5.83
C GLY A 110 -4.76 -5.64 6.12
N THR A 111 -5.53 -4.67 5.62
CA THR A 111 -5.33 -3.25 5.98
C THR A 111 -5.57 -3.01 7.47
N SER A 112 -6.61 -3.61 8.07
CA SER A 112 -6.85 -3.49 9.51
C SER A 112 -5.70 -4.06 10.34
N THR A 113 -5.15 -5.23 9.95
CA THR A 113 -3.99 -5.83 10.60
C THR A 113 -2.78 -4.90 10.51
N LEU A 114 -2.48 -4.39 9.33
CA LEU A 114 -1.34 -3.51 9.11
C LEU A 114 -1.46 -2.18 9.86
N LEU A 115 -2.66 -1.59 9.90
CA LEU A 115 -2.97 -0.39 10.67
C LEU A 115 -2.74 -0.60 12.16
N GLU A 116 -3.17 -1.74 12.69
CA GLU A 116 -3.02 -2.06 14.11
C GLU A 116 -1.55 -2.23 14.51
N VAL A 117 -0.79 -2.97 13.71
CA VAL A 117 0.66 -3.12 13.93
C VAL A 117 1.38 -1.78 13.83
N ALA A 118 1.03 -0.96 12.83
CA ALA A 118 1.61 0.37 12.67
C ALA A 118 1.26 1.29 13.86
N ARG A 119 0.03 1.22 14.37
CA ARG A 119 -0.43 1.98 15.55
C ARG A 119 0.35 1.60 16.80
N GLU A 120 0.48 0.31 17.08
CA GLU A 120 1.25 -0.19 18.23
C GLU A 120 2.71 0.24 18.14
N TYR A 121 3.35 0.00 16.99
CA TYR A 121 4.74 0.39 16.75
C TYR A 121 4.98 1.89 16.91
N TRP A 122 4.10 2.71 16.34
CA TRP A 122 4.18 4.17 16.40
C TRP A 122 4.04 4.67 17.85
N HIS A 123 3.07 4.13 18.59
CA HIS A 123 2.85 4.48 19.99
C HIS A 123 4.03 4.08 20.89
N GLU A 124 4.65 2.91 20.65
CA GLU A 124 5.84 2.45 21.38
C GLU A 124 7.10 3.28 21.06
N SER A 125 7.15 3.95 19.91
CA SER A 125 8.32 4.72 19.47
C SER A 125 8.49 6.07 20.18
N GLY A 126 7.51 6.51 20.99
CA GLY A 126 7.59 7.75 21.77
C GLY A 126 7.60 9.02 20.91
N ARG A 127 7.97 10.15 21.52
CA ARG A 127 7.86 11.49 20.89
C ARG A 127 8.63 11.64 19.58
N ASP A 128 9.85 11.09 19.50
CA ASP A 128 10.69 11.23 18.29
C ASP A 128 10.13 10.44 17.10
N GLY A 129 9.49 9.29 17.36
CA GLY A 129 8.76 8.52 16.34
C GLY A 129 7.43 9.15 15.94
N HIS A 130 6.83 9.95 16.83
CA HIS A 130 5.53 10.58 16.59
C HIS A 130 5.56 11.62 15.46
N ASP A 131 6.60 12.46 15.42
CA ASP A 131 6.64 13.59 14.48
C ASP A 131 7.04 13.15 13.06
N THR A 132 7.81 12.07 12.95
CA THR A 132 8.43 11.63 11.69
C THR A 132 7.72 10.46 11.00
N PHE A 133 6.96 9.63 11.72
CA PHE A 133 6.33 8.46 11.12
C PHE A 133 5.19 8.85 10.15
N ARG A 134 5.06 8.17 9.01
CA ARG A 134 3.91 8.33 8.10
C ARG A 134 3.38 6.98 7.60
N PHE A 135 2.06 6.83 7.59
CA PHE A 135 1.37 5.71 6.97
C PHE A 135 0.64 6.18 5.71
N HIS A 136 1.18 5.89 4.54
CA HIS A 136 0.59 6.24 3.25
C HIS A 136 -0.21 5.06 2.69
N HIS A 137 -1.53 5.21 2.65
CA HIS A 137 -2.44 4.28 2.00
C HIS A 137 -2.67 4.66 0.53
N VAL A 138 -2.35 3.73 -0.38
CA VAL A 138 -2.62 3.91 -1.81
C VAL A 138 -3.96 3.28 -2.16
N SER A 139 -4.85 4.08 -2.72
CA SER A 139 -6.20 3.73 -3.11
C SER A 139 -6.49 4.15 -4.56
N THR A 140 -7.75 4.04 -4.96
CA THR A 140 -8.23 4.20 -6.34
C THR A 140 -9.35 5.22 -6.40
N ASP A 141 -9.52 5.88 -7.53
CA ASP A 141 -10.68 6.70 -7.86
C ASP A 141 -11.99 5.90 -7.98
N GLU A 142 -11.94 4.58 -8.20
CA GLU A 142 -13.14 3.72 -8.25
C GLU A 142 -13.99 3.77 -6.96
N VAL A 143 -13.42 4.23 -5.83
CA VAL A 143 -14.18 4.45 -4.59
C VAL A 143 -15.27 5.51 -4.74
N PHE A 144 -15.10 6.45 -5.68
CA PHE A 144 -16.06 7.52 -5.95
C PHE A 144 -17.16 7.13 -6.94
N GLY A 145 -17.10 5.91 -7.49
CA GLY A 145 -18.11 5.39 -8.42
C GLY A 145 -17.85 5.82 -9.86
N SER A 146 -18.89 6.32 -10.53
CA SER A 146 -18.84 6.68 -11.95
C SER A 146 -19.21 8.14 -12.15
N LEU A 147 -18.55 8.78 -13.12
CA LEU A 147 -18.90 10.12 -13.58
C LEU A 147 -19.83 10.03 -14.79
N GLU A 148 -20.67 11.04 -14.96
CA GLU A 148 -21.34 11.33 -16.24
C GLU A 148 -20.31 11.86 -17.26
N ALA A 149 -20.73 12.11 -18.50
CA ALA A 149 -19.81 12.49 -19.60
C ALA A 149 -18.98 13.77 -19.33
N GLU A 150 -19.43 14.64 -18.44
CA GLU A 150 -18.74 15.85 -18.00
C GLU A 150 -18.55 15.80 -16.48
N GLY A 151 -17.30 15.92 -16.01
CA GLY A 151 -16.99 15.95 -14.58
C GLY A 151 -15.57 15.46 -14.26
N ALA A 152 -15.15 15.69 -13.02
CA ALA A 152 -13.94 15.13 -12.44
C ALA A 152 -14.19 14.85 -10.96
N PHE A 153 -13.53 13.83 -10.41
CA PHE A 153 -13.52 13.61 -8.97
C PHE A 153 -12.57 14.59 -8.28
N ASP A 154 -12.93 14.95 -7.05
CA ASP A 154 -12.09 15.68 -6.10
C ASP A 154 -12.08 14.98 -4.73
N GLU A 155 -11.23 15.42 -3.81
CA GLU A 155 -11.09 14.81 -2.48
C GLU A 155 -12.35 14.94 -1.59
N THR A 156 -13.36 15.72 -2.03
CA THR A 156 -14.65 15.86 -1.34
C THR A 156 -15.77 15.05 -1.97
N SER A 157 -15.50 14.38 -3.10
CA SER A 157 -16.46 13.54 -3.80
C SER A 157 -16.94 12.38 -2.90
N PRO A 158 -18.25 12.08 -2.87
CA PRO A 158 -18.79 11.04 -2.01
C PRO A 158 -18.34 9.65 -2.48
N TYR A 159 -18.19 8.74 -1.54
CA TYR A 159 -17.89 7.35 -1.85
C TYR A 159 -19.15 6.66 -2.39
N LEU A 160 -19.05 6.07 -3.58
CA LEU A 160 -20.14 5.38 -4.27
C LEU A 160 -19.60 4.15 -5.05
N PRO A 161 -18.91 3.20 -4.38
CA PRO A 161 -18.25 2.08 -5.05
C PRO A 161 -19.25 1.09 -5.68
N ASN A 162 -19.01 0.71 -6.94
CA ASN A 162 -19.92 -0.11 -7.74
C ASN A 162 -19.49 -1.59 -7.90
N SER A 163 -18.34 -1.99 -7.36
CA SER A 163 -17.80 -3.36 -7.47
C SER A 163 -17.30 -3.89 -6.11
N PRO A 164 -17.18 -5.22 -5.91
CA PRO A 164 -16.60 -5.76 -4.68
C PRO A 164 -15.17 -5.27 -4.44
N TYR A 165 -14.37 -5.10 -5.51
CA TYR A 165 -13.06 -4.46 -5.44
C TYR A 165 -13.15 -3.02 -4.91
N ALA A 166 -13.91 -2.15 -5.57
CA ALA A 166 -14.05 -0.75 -5.18
C ALA A 166 -14.61 -0.60 -3.76
N ALA A 167 -15.58 -1.44 -3.38
CA ALA A 167 -16.16 -1.45 -2.04
C ALA A 167 -15.14 -1.86 -0.98
N SER A 168 -14.27 -2.82 -1.29
CA SER A 168 -13.18 -3.22 -0.38
C SER A 168 -12.13 -2.12 -0.19
N LYS A 169 -11.82 -1.35 -1.24
CA LYS A 169 -10.93 -0.17 -1.19
C LYS A 169 -11.56 1.00 -0.45
N ALA A 170 -12.85 1.25 -0.68
CA ALA A 170 -13.62 2.23 0.07
C ALA A 170 -13.62 1.91 1.59
N ALA A 171 -13.81 0.64 1.94
CA ALA A 171 -13.73 0.19 3.33
C ALA A 171 -12.33 0.38 3.93
N SER A 172 -11.25 0.08 3.18
CA SER A 172 -9.88 0.29 3.63
C SER A 172 -9.58 1.78 3.88
N ASP A 173 -10.04 2.67 3.00
CA ASP A 173 -9.90 4.12 3.15
C ASP A 173 -10.61 4.63 4.42
N HIS A 174 -11.81 4.12 4.71
CA HIS A 174 -12.53 4.44 5.94
C HIS A 174 -11.80 3.93 7.19
N LEU A 175 -11.22 2.74 7.18
CA LEU A 175 -10.40 2.23 8.29
C LEU A 175 -9.19 3.13 8.54
N VAL A 176 -8.45 3.49 7.48
CA VAL A 176 -7.27 4.37 7.59
C VAL A 176 -7.65 5.71 8.21
N ARG A 177 -8.73 6.33 7.72
CA ARG A 177 -9.24 7.59 8.29
C ARG A 177 -9.66 7.43 9.75
N ALA A 178 -10.38 6.36 10.08
CA ALA A 178 -10.82 6.09 11.45
C ALA A 178 -9.64 5.91 12.41
N TRP A 179 -8.58 5.21 11.99
CA TRP A 179 -7.39 5.05 12.81
C TRP A 179 -6.71 6.38 13.12
N HIS A 180 -6.69 7.31 12.17
CA HIS A 180 -6.21 8.66 12.42
C HIS A 180 -7.13 9.43 13.37
N GLN A 181 -8.44 9.45 13.12
CA GLN A 181 -9.40 10.20 13.93
C GLN A 181 -9.47 9.69 15.39
N THR A 182 -9.37 8.38 15.59
CA THR A 182 -9.49 7.75 16.90
C THR A 182 -8.18 7.68 17.67
N TYR A 183 -7.08 7.33 17.00
CA TYR A 183 -5.80 7.06 17.66
C TYR A 183 -4.70 8.09 17.35
N GLY A 184 -4.93 9.02 16.42
CA GLY A 184 -3.95 10.02 16.02
C GLY A 184 -2.87 9.51 15.09
N LEU A 185 -2.96 8.27 14.59
CA LEU A 185 -1.97 7.69 13.67
C LEU A 185 -1.76 8.64 12.47
N PRO A 186 -0.51 9.01 12.11
CA PRO A 186 -0.26 9.97 11.05
C PRO A 186 -0.40 9.30 9.67
N VAL A 187 -1.61 9.34 9.12
CA VAL A 187 -1.96 8.69 7.84
C VAL A 187 -2.06 9.69 6.69
N VAL A 188 -1.84 9.21 5.48
CA VAL A 188 -2.14 9.90 4.21
C VAL A 188 -2.83 8.90 3.30
N THR A 189 -3.91 9.32 2.63
CA THR A 189 -4.58 8.50 1.60
C THR A 189 -4.44 9.19 0.26
N THR A 190 -4.15 8.42 -0.80
CA THR A 190 -4.16 8.91 -2.19
C THR A 190 -5.07 8.04 -3.04
N ASN A 191 -6.00 8.64 -3.76
CA ASN A 191 -6.85 7.98 -4.74
C ASN A 191 -6.35 8.35 -6.14
N CYS A 192 -5.86 7.37 -6.90
CA CYS A 192 -5.33 7.58 -8.25
C CYS A 192 -6.22 6.95 -9.31
N SER A 193 -6.13 7.47 -10.53
CA SER A 193 -6.78 6.89 -11.70
C SER A 193 -6.04 5.66 -12.23
N ASN A 194 -6.58 5.06 -13.30
CA ASN A 194 -5.98 3.90 -13.95
C ASN A 194 -4.51 4.15 -14.30
N ASN A 195 -3.64 3.27 -13.82
CA ASN A 195 -2.22 3.27 -14.13
C ASN A 195 -1.95 2.41 -15.37
N TYR A 196 -0.95 2.78 -16.16
CA TYR A 196 -0.47 2.01 -17.31
C TYR A 196 1.04 2.15 -17.47
N GLY A 197 1.69 1.13 -18.06
CA GLY A 197 3.14 1.17 -18.31
C GLY A 197 3.87 -0.16 -18.14
N PRO A 198 5.21 -0.13 -18.08
CA PRO A 198 6.04 -1.33 -17.97
C PRO A 198 5.69 -2.19 -16.76
N TYR A 199 5.69 -3.52 -16.93
CA TYR A 199 5.36 -4.51 -15.90
C TYR A 199 3.89 -4.56 -15.46
N GLN A 200 2.97 -3.94 -16.21
CA GLN A 200 1.54 -4.16 -16.04
C GLN A 200 1.19 -5.62 -16.39
N PHE A 201 0.49 -6.30 -15.49
CA PHE A 201 0.08 -7.70 -15.73
C PHE A 201 -0.89 -7.76 -16.93
N PRO A 202 -0.75 -8.74 -17.85
CA PRO A 202 -1.47 -8.77 -19.13
C PRO A 202 -2.96 -9.14 -19.04
N GLU A 203 -3.63 -8.77 -17.96
CA GLU A 203 -5.07 -9.00 -17.73
C GLU A 203 -5.90 -7.70 -17.74
N LYS A 204 -5.24 -6.53 -17.77
CA LYS A 204 -5.91 -5.22 -17.80
C LYS A 204 -6.19 -4.78 -19.24
N LEU A 205 -7.45 -4.51 -19.56
CA LEU A 205 -7.83 -3.77 -20.76
C LEU A 205 -7.71 -2.27 -20.45
N ILE A 206 -7.07 -1.49 -21.32
CA ILE A 206 -7.12 -0.03 -21.32
C ILE A 206 -7.97 0.40 -22.51
#